data_AF-A0A955ESE6-F1
#
_entry.id   AF-A0A955ESE6-F1
#
_cell.length_a   1.000
_cell.length_b   1.000
_cell.length_c   1.000
_cell.angle_alpha   90.00
_cell.angle_beta   90.00
_cell.angle_gamma   90.00
#
_symmetry.space_group_name_H-M   'P 1'
#
loop_
_entity.id
_entity.type
_entity.pdbx_description
1 polymer ?
#
loop_
_entity_poly.entity_id
_entity_poly.type
_entity_poly.pdbx_seq_one_letter_code
_entity_poly.pdbx_strand_id
1 'polypeptide(L)'
;MPLRTMTACALLLLVQGLLSRPAAADPVSTPPEGARIRLESMRTLWCVGDNVSVRYVVENVGDEPFKVTATPPGSDDWWILQVFDASGEPVISPRGTATGSWVTSTPRVTVASPFARVVSLVRYGVLDRAGRYRVRLFHALGWKRPEVVEGSGPERRLPVADDPRWAETWIELVEPTPEHVEAVLDALALYPDREARRRSGQEVAPEAAWLRHPAYLVPLLQRLRSTDRSKRQAEAWIRGIQGIPTVESTEALVDLLATPEEAPWRRLVPPELLARALMERVPLLDGHAVGLGGGSESWGYPSFSLALPIDLRAGAWSERLAPRLRAWACEQVDPPGDLLRHALGLLAVVGATEDWQRVEPLLVRLLDDAQRMPAWPPTPETVDELNGVLRVCGRAQREGMRPSSTPASTLEITSALVWMADHPEQAVVQYGEHVAAWLDHENPIIRALTLAALSRSLPGAAARRLEALLDDDSAVVRRTALSAVRREPHDRYRGGVMRAYRRAETSDDLEAARVTAVALGVDHVDLLLVDAGALADAGAYPARWQRLVRATRLFVAGPQEPPPPNERQRLARAWSEYLQLHRDDIGRRGRGSPSPEELHNLTPR
;
A
#
# COMPACT_ATOMS: atom_id res chain seq x y z
N MET A 1 5.37 19.20 -27.53
CA MET A 1 5.40 20.47 -26.77
C MET A 1 6.84 20.87 -26.49
N PRO A 2 7.26 22.12 -26.75
CA PRO A 2 8.52 22.61 -26.22
C PRO A 2 8.43 22.72 -24.69
N LEU A 3 9.41 22.12 -24.01
CA LEU A 3 9.56 21.95 -22.55
C LEU A 3 9.18 23.19 -21.71
N ARG A 4 9.35 24.38 -22.29
CA ARG A 4 9.24 25.70 -21.63
C ARG A 4 7.82 26.23 -21.53
N THR A 5 6.94 25.85 -22.45
CA THR A 5 5.53 26.24 -22.42
C THR A 5 4.80 25.54 -21.26
N MET A 6 5.18 24.30 -20.94
CA MET A 6 4.68 23.60 -19.75
C MET A 6 5.19 24.24 -18.46
N THR A 7 6.46 24.65 -18.42
CA THR A 7 7.04 25.38 -17.28
C THR A 7 6.27 26.67 -17.03
N ALA A 8 6.04 27.47 -18.08
CA ALA A 8 5.30 28.74 -18.03
C ALA A 8 3.80 28.56 -17.68
N CYS A 9 3.13 27.50 -18.18
CA CYS A 9 1.73 27.23 -17.84
C CYS A 9 1.57 26.76 -16.38
N ALA A 10 2.44 25.88 -15.87
CA ALA A 10 2.37 25.56 -14.45
C ALA A 10 2.77 26.76 -13.60
N LEU A 11 3.67 27.62 -14.09
CA LEU A 11 4.03 28.90 -13.49
C LEU A 11 2.82 29.83 -13.31
N LEU A 12 2.00 29.95 -14.35
CA LEU A 12 0.81 30.78 -14.34
C LEU A 12 -0.22 30.22 -13.35
N LEU A 13 -0.36 28.89 -13.29
CA LEU A 13 -1.22 28.20 -12.33
C LEU A 13 -0.72 28.31 -10.88
N LEU A 14 0.60 28.32 -10.66
CA LEU A 14 1.24 28.49 -9.35
C LEU A 14 1.06 29.93 -8.85
N VAL A 15 1.26 30.91 -9.72
CA VAL A 15 1.05 32.33 -9.42
C VAL A 15 -0.45 32.65 -9.25
N GLN A 16 -1.33 32.12 -10.11
CA GLN A 16 -2.77 32.22 -9.88
C GLN A 16 -3.19 31.52 -8.59
N GLY A 17 -2.58 30.39 -8.25
CA GLY A 17 -2.84 29.68 -7.00
C GLY A 17 -2.36 30.39 -5.73
N LEU A 18 -1.24 31.13 -5.81
CA LEU A 18 -0.68 31.93 -4.72
C LEU A 18 -1.37 33.29 -4.58
N LEU A 19 -1.79 33.91 -5.69
CA LEU A 19 -2.45 35.23 -5.73
C LEU A 19 -3.97 35.14 -5.59
N SER A 20 -4.57 34.04 -6.05
CA SER A 20 -5.89 33.66 -5.57
C SER A 20 -5.66 33.32 -4.11
N ARG A 21 -6.08 34.21 -3.20
CA ARG A 21 -6.62 33.70 -1.94
C ARG A 21 -7.53 32.56 -2.40
N PRO A 22 -7.37 31.30 -1.95
CA PRO A 22 -8.56 30.49 -1.87
C PRO A 22 -9.51 31.42 -1.12
N ALA A 23 -10.57 31.91 -1.79
CA ALA A 23 -11.75 32.29 -1.05
C ALA A 23 -11.87 31.11 -0.13
N ALA A 24 -11.59 31.31 1.17
CA ALA A 24 -11.63 30.23 2.12
C ALA A 24 -13.00 29.66 1.85
N ALA A 25 -13.04 28.53 1.15
CA ALA A 25 -14.26 27.79 1.02
C ALA A 25 -14.32 27.25 2.42
N ASP A 26 -14.88 28.07 3.31
CA ASP A 26 -15.22 27.67 4.65
C ASP A 26 -15.85 26.32 4.41
N PRO A 27 -15.24 25.23 4.92
CA PRO A 27 -15.72 23.90 4.62
C PRO A 27 -17.21 23.92 4.87
N VAL A 28 -17.98 23.74 3.79
CA VAL A 28 -19.42 24.02 3.81
C VAL A 28 -19.99 23.31 5.03
N SER A 29 -20.61 24.14 5.87
CA SER A 29 -21.09 23.81 7.20
C SER A 29 -22.00 22.60 7.12
N THR A 30 -21.69 21.54 7.89
CA THR A 30 -22.58 20.39 8.13
C THR A 30 -23.10 19.74 6.83
N PRO A 31 -23.88 18.64 6.86
CA PRO A 31 -24.72 18.34 5.70
C PRO A 31 -25.56 19.58 5.37
N PRO A 32 -25.70 19.99 4.09
CA PRO A 32 -26.64 21.05 3.71
C PRO A 32 -28.03 20.74 4.26
N GLU A 33 -28.82 21.76 4.63
CA GLU A 33 -30.16 21.59 5.24
C GLU A 33 -31.10 20.72 4.37
N GLY A 34 -30.90 20.73 3.05
CA GLY A 34 -31.59 19.87 2.08
C GLY A 34 -30.93 18.51 1.81
N ALA A 35 -29.92 18.08 2.54
CA ALA A 35 -29.26 16.80 2.31
C ALA A 35 -29.90 15.69 3.16
N ARG A 36 -30.43 14.65 2.50
CA ARG A 36 -30.91 13.44 3.16
C ARG A 36 -29.99 12.28 2.85
N ILE A 37 -29.49 11.61 3.89
CA ILE A 37 -28.63 10.44 3.75
C ILE A 37 -29.41 9.20 4.19
N ARG A 38 -29.37 8.15 3.37
CA ARG A 38 -29.98 6.86 3.68
C ARG A 38 -29.13 5.71 3.17
N LEU A 39 -29.35 4.56 3.77
CA LEU A 39 -28.67 3.32 3.41
C LEU A 39 -29.72 2.33 2.88
N GLU A 40 -29.50 1.81 1.69
CA GLU A 40 -30.36 0.78 1.09
C GLU A 40 -29.62 -0.56 1.12
N SER A 41 -30.25 -1.62 1.63
CA SER A 41 -29.77 -2.96 1.30
C SER A 41 -30.08 -3.27 -0.16
N MET A 42 -29.09 -3.77 -0.89
CA MET A 42 -29.27 -4.13 -2.31
C MET A 42 -30.15 -5.38 -2.50
N ARG A 43 -30.37 -6.15 -1.43
CA ARG A 43 -31.24 -7.33 -1.36
C ARG A 43 -31.92 -7.38 0.01
N THR A 44 -33.12 -7.94 0.07
CA THR A 44 -33.81 -8.17 1.36
C THR A 44 -33.17 -9.30 2.15
N LEU A 45 -32.67 -10.33 1.44
CA LEU A 45 -32.05 -11.52 2.01
C LEU A 45 -30.66 -11.74 1.38
N TRP A 46 -29.69 -12.06 2.21
CA TRP A 46 -28.32 -12.41 1.83
C TRP A 46 -27.98 -13.80 2.37
N CYS A 47 -27.01 -14.50 1.76
CA CYS A 47 -26.46 -15.69 2.38
C CYS A 47 -25.16 -15.39 3.14
N VAL A 48 -24.91 -16.16 4.20
CA VAL A 48 -23.64 -16.13 4.91
C VAL A 48 -22.50 -16.36 3.92
N GLY A 49 -21.47 -15.51 4.01
CA GLY A 49 -20.31 -15.54 3.14
C GLY A 49 -20.49 -15.06 1.70
N ASP A 50 -21.65 -14.49 1.34
CA ASP A 50 -21.81 -13.69 0.12
C ASP A 50 -21.07 -12.34 0.20
N ASN A 51 -20.90 -11.70 -0.96
CA ASN A 51 -20.59 -10.27 -1.04
C ASN A 51 -21.80 -9.40 -0.63
N VAL A 52 -22.01 -9.22 0.66
CA VAL A 52 -23.05 -8.31 1.18
C VAL A 52 -22.73 -6.87 0.78
N SER A 53 -23.67 -6.22 0.10
CA SER A 53 -23.50 -4.85 -0.39
C SER A 53 -24.69 -3.97 -0.02
N VAL A 54 -24.40 -2.75 0.42
CA VAL A 54 -25.38 -1.70 0.70
C VAL A 54 -25.14 -0.51 -0.23
N ARG A 55 -26.16 0.27 -0.54
CA ARG A 55 -26.05 1.50 -1.30
C ARG A 55 -26.24 2.70 -0.38
N TYR A 56 -25.18 3.48 -0.21
CA TYR A 56 -25.20 4.76 0.50
C TYR A 56 -25.69 5.85 -0.46
N VAL A 57 -26.84 6.45 -0.16
CA VAL A 57 -27.51 7.43 -1.03
C VAL A 57 -27.58 8.77 -0.32
N VAL A 58 -27.11 9.82 -1.00
CA VAL A 58 -27.22 11.21 -0.58
C VAL A 58 -28.15 11.91 -1.58
N GLU A 59 -29.30 12.32 -1.09
CA GLU A 59 -30.36 12.96 -1.87
C GLU A 59 -30.43 14.44 -1.54
N ASN A 60 -30.80 15.24 -2.54
CA ASN A 60 -31.19 16.62 -2.32
C ASN A 60 -32.71 16.70 -2.18
N VAL A 61 -33.18 16.96 -0.96
CA VAL A 61 -34.58 17.21 -0.62
C VAL A 61 -34.89 18.71 -0.52
N GLY A 62 -33.90 19.59 -0.71
CA GLY A 62 -34.07 21.03 -0.82
C GLY A 62 -34.05 21.51 -2.28
N ASP A 63 -34.11 22.84 -2.45
CA ASP A 63 -34.20 23.46 -3.76
C ASP A 63 -32.84 23.81 -4.38
N GLU A 64 -31.79 23.86 -3.55
CA GLU A 64 -30.44 24.24 -3.98
C GLU A 64 -29.52 23.02 -4.15
N PRO A 65 -28.87 22.86 -5.31
CA PRO A 65 -27.92 21.77 -5.53
C PRO A 65 -26.62 21.98 -4.75
N PHE A 66 -26.10 20.91 -4.16
CA PHE A 66 -24.84 20.94 -3.40
C PHE A 66 -23.80 19.99 -4.00
N LYS A 67 -22.54 20.10 -3.57
CA LYS A 67 -21.47 19.20 -3.97
C LYS A 67 -21.19 18.19 -2.85
N VAL A 68 -20.90 16.95 -3.25
CA VAL A 68 -20.22 16.01 -2.37
C VAL A 68 -18.82 15.77 -2.92
N THR A 69 -17.86 15.69 -2.02
CA THR A 69 -16.46 15.47 -2.32
C THR A 69 -16.11 14.09 -1.77
N ALA A 70 -15.90 13.14 -2.66
CA ALA A 70 -15.29 11.89 -2.26
C ALA A 70 -13.77 12.09 -2.21
N THR A 71 -13.39 12.81 -1.15
CA THR A 71 -12.04 12.92 -0.56
C THR A 71 -10.97 13.63 -1.43
N PRO A 72 -10.25 14.64 -0.90
CA PRO A 72 -9.04 15.15 -1.56
C PRO A 72 -7.91 14.11 -1.53
N PRO A 73 -6.93 14.19 -2.45
CA PRO A 73 -5.79 13.27 -2.48
C PRO A 73 -5.01 13.29 -1.15
N GLY A 74 -4.91 12.14 -0.47
CA GLY A 74 -4.09 11.99 0.74
C GLY A 74 -4.81 12.26 2.08
N SER A 75 -6.13 12.47 2.08
CA SER A 75 -6.93 12.24 3.29
C SER A 75 -7.46 10.81 3.29
N ASP A 76 -7.34 10.14 4.42
CA ASP A 76 -7.81 8.77 4.61
C ASP A 76 -9.30 8.64 4.22
N ASP A 77 -9.60 7.70 3.32
CA ASP A 77 -10.95 7.35 2.84
C ASP A 77 -11.80 6.78 4.00
N TRP A 78 -12.42 7.65 4.81
CA TRP A 78 -13.20 7.18 5.96
C TRP A 78 -14.66 6.86 5.59
N TRP A 79 -14.86 5.68 5.02
CA TRP A 79 -16.07 4.93 5.32
C TRP A 79 -15.94 4.37 6.73
N ILE A 80 -16.82 4.75 7.63
CA ILE A 80 -16.87 4.16 8.97
C ILE A 80 -18.09 3.26 9.01
N LEU A 81 -17.83 1.96 9.08
CA LEU A 81 -18.85 0.93 9.17
C LEU A 81 -18.97 0.45 10.62
N GLN A 82 -20.22 0.32 11.08
CA GLN A 82 -20.55 -0.44 12.28
C GLN A 82 -21.61 -1.46 11.91
N VAL A 83 -21.39 -2.73 12.29
CA VAL A 83 -22.41 -3.76 12.14
C VAL A 83 -22.69 -4.37 13.49
N PHE A 84 -23.97 -4.44 13.84
CA PHE A 84 -24.46 -4.99 15.09
C PHE A 84 -25.31 -6.21 14.79
N ASP A 85 -25.20 -7.24 15.63
CA ASP A 85 -26.09 -8.40 15.57
C ASP A 85 -27.48 -8.08 16.17
N ALA A 86 -28.33 -9.12 16.26
CA ALA A 86 -29.69 -9.01 16.81
C ALA A 86 -29.72 -8.65 18.30
N SER A 87 -28.64 -8.91 19.04
CA SER A 87 -28.51 -8.52 20.46
C SER A 87 -28.05 -7.08 20.64
N GLY A 88 -27.59 -6.43 19.55
CA GLY A 88 -27.04 -5.08 19.57
C GLY A 88 -25.53 -5.06 19.81
N GLU A 89 -24.87 -6.21 19.85
CA GLU A 89 -23.41 -6.31 20.01
C GLU A 89 -22.71 -6.04 18.66
N PRO A 90 -21.61 -5.27 18.65
CA PRO A 90 -20.87 -4.99 17.43
C PRO A 90 -20.10 -6.24 16.95
N VAL A 91 -20.45 -6.75 15.77
CA VAL A 91 -19.78 -7.89 15.12
C VAL A 91 -18.65 -7.47 14.19
N ILE A 92 -18.73 -6.25 13.65
CA ILE A 92 -17.65 -5.63 12.88
C ILE A 92 -17.25 -4.35 13.61
N SER A 93 -16.04 -4.37 14.19
CA SER A 93 -15.41 -3.20 14.77
C SER A 93 -15.08 -2.17 13.66
N PRO A 94 -15.16 -0.85 13.92
CA PRO A 94 -14.99 0.20 12.90
C PRO A 94 -13.57 0.32 12.29
N ARG A 95 -12.76 -0.73 12.36
CA ARG A 95 -11.41 -0.81 11.79
C ARG A 95 -11.47 -1.41 10.39
N GLY A 96 -11.84 -0.56 9.43
CA GLY A 96 -11.61 -0.85 8.03
C GLY A 96 -11.38 0.44 7.29
N THR A 97 -10.13 0.91 7.22
CA THR A 97 -9.77 1.87 6.18
C THR A 97 -9.80 1.11 4.86
N ALA A 98 -10.95 1.10 4.19
CA ALA A 98 -10.99 0.77 2.77
C ALA A 98 -10.46 1.99 2.00
N THR A 99 -9.14 2.23 2.09
CA THR A 99 -8.47 3.07 1.10
C THR A 99 -8.68 2.37 -0.23
N GLY A 100 -9.23 3.04 -1.22
CA GLY A 100 -9.52 2.34 -2.47
C GLY A 100 -10.53 2.98 -3.38
N SER A 101 -10.93 4.22 -3.12
CA SER A 101 -11.60 4.97 -4.16
C SER A 101 -11.21 6.43 -4.14
N TRP A 102 -10.16 6.72 -4.89
CA TRP A 102 -10.00 8.00 -5.54
C TRP A 102 -11.24 8.28 -6.40
N VAL A 103 -12.22 8.97 -5.85
CA VAL A 103 -13.20 9.66 -6.69
C VAL A 103 -12.57 10.99 -6.97
N THR A 104 -12.01 11.13 -8.16
CA THR A 104 -11.49 12.43 -8.62
C THR A 104 -12.63 13.38 -9.00
N SER A 105 -13.88 12.92 -9.03
CA SER A 105 -15.05 13.74 -9.28
C SER A 105 -15.66 14.30 -7.98
N THR A 106 -16.07 15.56 -8.05
CA THR A 106 -16.90 16.20 -7.02
C THR A 106 -18.33 16.29 -7.56
N PRO A 107 -19.09 15.18 -7.57
CA PRO A 107 -20.41 15.18 -8.19
C PRO A 107 -21.32 16.21 -7.52
N ARG A 108 -22.09 16.91 -8.35
CA ARG A 108 -23.14 17.82 -7.91
C ARG A 108 -24.41 17.01 -7.67
N VAL A 109 -24.93 17.07 -6.46
CA VAL A 109 -26.18 16.42 -6.05
C VAL A 109 -27.33 17.39 -6.33
N THR A 110 -28.29 16.93 -7.13
CA THR A 110 -29.52 17.67 -7.45
C THR A 110 -30.73 16.81 -7.13
N VAL A 111 -31.93 17.39 -7.11
CA VAL A 111 -33.18 16.63 -6.91
C VAL A 111 -33.32 15.49 -7.94
N ALA A 112 -32.92 15.74 -9.19
CA ALA A 112 -32.98 14.75 -10.27
C ALA A 112 -31.78 13.79 -10.31
N SER A 113 -30.72 14.05 -9.53
CA SER A 113 -29.47 13.31 -9.59
C SER A 113 -28.87 13.16 -8.19
N PRO A 114 -29.33 12.15 -7.43
CA PRO A 114 -28.75 11.82 -6.14
C PRO A 114 -27.33 11.27 -6.31
N PHE A 115 -26.49 11.43 -5.30
CA PHE A 115 -25.23 10.70 -5.21
C PHE A 115 -25.51 9.33 -4.59
N ALA A 116 -25.11 8.27 -5.27
CA ALA A 116 -25.26 6.90 -4.79
C ALA A 116 -23.93 6.14 -4.88
N ARG A 117 -23.66 5.34 -3.86
CA ARG A 117 -22.44 4.53 -3.79
C ARG A 117 -22.71 3.15 -3.19
N VAL A 118 -22.38 2.12 -3.94
CA VAL A 118 -22.34 0.74 -3.43
C VAL A 118 -21.11 0.55 -2.53
N VAL A 119 -21.34 0.03 -1.34
CA VAL A 119 -20.34 -0.32 -0.34
C VAL A 119 -20.48 -1.80 0.00
N SER A 120 -19.41 -2.56 -0.24
CA SER A 120 -19.32 -3.98 0.08
C SER A 120 -18.87 -4.14 1.53
N LEU A 121 -19.71 -4.77 2.36
CA LEU A 121 -19.48 -4.91 3.80
C LEU A 121 -18.33 -5.86 4.13
N VAL A 122 -18.12 -6.88 3.29
CA VAL A 122 -17.06 -7.89 3.47
C VAL A 122 -15.64 -7.31 3.41
N ARG A 123 -15.49 -6.07 2.94
CA ARG A 123 -14.21 -5.33 2.96
C ARG A 123 -13.84 -4.81 4.34
N TYR A 124 -14.83 -4.66 5.22
CA TYR A 124 -14.66 -4.04 6.53
C TYR A 124 -14.71 -5.06 7.67
N GLY A 125 -15.26 -6.25 7.43
CA GLY A 125 -15.29 -7.32 8.41
C GLY A 125 -16.02 -8.57 7.92
N VAL A 126 -16.24 -9.50 8.84
CA VAL A 126 -16.75 -10.84 8.57
C VAL A 126 -18.17 -10.97 9.10
N LEU A 127 -19.08 -11.43 8.26
CA LEU A 127 -20.44 -11.80 8.63
C LEU A 127 -20.59 -13.30 8.36
N ASP A 128 -20.21 -14.11 9.35
CA ASP A 128 -20.06 -15.57 9.25
C ASP A 128 -21.23 -16.34 9.90
N ARG A 129 -22.27 -15.66 10.37
CA ARG A 129 -23.44 -16.29 11.00
C ARG A 129 -24.74 -15.82 10.37
N ALA A 130 -25.68 -16.74 10.23
CA ALA A 130 -27.06 -16.38 9.89
C ALA A 130 -27.69 -15.53 10.99
N GLY A 131 -28.55 -14.60 10.62
CA GLY A 131 -29.23 -13.70 11.55
C GLY A 131 -29.54 -12.34 10.94
N ARG A 132 -30.18 -11.50 11.75
CA ARG A 132 -30.53 -10.13 11.38
C ARG A 132 -29.47 -9.17 11.94
N TYR A 133 -28.98 -8.29 11.09
CA TYR A 133 -27.92 -7.34 11.43
C TYR A 133 -28.36 -5.90 11.15
N ARG A 134 -27.98 -5.00 12.07
CA ARG A 134 -28.11 -3.56 11.88
C ARG A 134 -26.80 -3.02 11.35
N VAL A 135 -26.85 -2.38 10.19
CA VAL A 135 -25.69 -1.79 9.53
C VAL A 135 -25.79 -0.29 9.65
N ARG A 136 -24.75 0.35 10.20
CA ARG A 136 -24.58 1.80 10.21
C ARG A 136 -23.36 2.17 9.38
N LEU A 137 -23.51 3.17 8.53
CA LEU A 137 -22.43 3.63 7.67
C LEU A 137 -22.33 5.15 7.72
N PHE A 138 -21.11 5.65 7.85
CA PHE A 138 -20.78 7.07 7.84
C PHE A 138 -19.75 7.38 6.76
N HIS A 139 -19.87 8.54 6.13
CA HIS A 139 -18.86 9.09 5.25
C HIS A 139 -18.78 10.61 5.40
N ALA A 140 -17.57 11.18 5.35
CA ALA A 140 -17.37 12.62 5.58
C ALA A 140 -17.89 13.50 4.43
N LEU A 141 -17.90 12.98 3.19
CA LEU A 141 -18.37 13.65 1.95
C LEU A 141 -17.69 15.01 1.65
N GLY A 142 -16.54 15.25 2.29
CA GLY A 142 -15.80 16.52 2.27
C GLY A 142 -16.51 17.69 2.95
N TRP A 143 -17.50 17.40 3.80
CA TRP A 143 -18.07 18.35 4.76
C TRP A 143 -17.15 18.48 5.98
N LYS A 144 -17.43 19.44 6.88
CA LYS A 144 -16.64 19.67 8.11
C LYS A 144 -16.38 18.35 8.86
N ARG A 145 -15.16 18.18 9.38
CA ARG A 145 -14.81 17.00 10.19
C ARG A 145 -15.85 16.77 11.28
N PRO A 146 -16.31 15.52 11.48
CA PRO A 146 -17.23 15.20 12.56
C PRO A 146 -16.63 15.60 13.90
N GLU A 147 -17.50 15.95 14.84
CA GLU A 147 -17.14 15.90 16.24
C GLU A 147 -16.82 14.45 16.59
N VAL A 148 -15.75 14.27 17.34
CA VAL A 148 -15.19 12.95 17.62
C VAL A 148 -15.34 12.67 19.09
N VAL A 149 -15.67 11.43 19.45
CA VAL A 149 -15.71 10.99 20.84
C VAL A 149 -14.32 11.15 21.49
N GLU A 150 -14.24 12.02 22.49
CA GLU A 150 -13.00 12.31 23.22
C GLU A 150 -12.44 11.05 23.91
N GLY A 151 -11.12 10.86 23.90
CA GLY A 151 -10.47 9.67 24.46
C GLY A 151 -10.39 8.46 23.51
N SER A 152 -11.04 8.52 22.35
CA SER A 152 -10.69 7.65 21.25
C SER A 152 -9.33 8.08 20.69
N GLY A 153 -8.30 7.24 20.80
CA GLY A 153 -6.95 7.56 20.33
C GLY A 153 -6.94 8.09 18.88
N PRO A 154 -5.85 8.68 18.38
CA PRO A 154 -5.80 9.26 17.03
C PRO A 154 -6.27 8.30 15.91
N GLU A 155 -6.16 6.99 16.12
CA GLU A 155 -6.61 5.91 15.22
C GLU A 155 -8.09 5.49 15.37
N ARG A 156 -8.84 6.05 16.33
CA ARG A 156 -10.18 5.60 16.72
C ARG A 156 -11.22 6.72 16.71
N ARG A 157 -10.97 7.80 15.96
CA ARG A 157 -11.83 8.98 15.92
C ARG A 157 -13.21 8.67 15.32
N LEU A 158 -14.12 8.11 16.11
CA LEU A 158 -15.48 7.83 15.72
C LEU A 158 -16.31 9.11 15.77
N PRO A 159 -17.11 9.41 14.74
CA PRO A 159 -18.14 10.44 14.82
C PRO A 159 -19.07 10.17 16.01
N VAL A 160 -19.58 11.24 16.60
CA VAL A 160 -20.66 11.16 17.60
C VAL A 160 -21.84 10.34 17.06
N ALA A 161 -22.55 9.64 17.95
CA ALA A 161 -23.55 8.63 17.58
C ALA A 161 -24.77 9.23 16.84
N ASP A 162 -25.05 10.49 17.08
CA ASP A 162 -26.15 11.30 16.53
C ASP A 162 -25.73 12.15 15.32
N ASP A 163 -24.51 11.98 14.79
CA ASP A 163 -24.08 12.70 13.59
C ASP A 163 -25.05 12.41 12.42
N PRO A 164 -25.63 13.44 11.78
CA PRO A 164 -26.64 13.28 10.73
C PRO A 164 -26.13 12.57 9.46
N ARG A 165 -24.82 12.31 9.36
CA ARG A 165 -24.23 11.52 8.28
C ARG A 165 -24.31 10.02 8.48
N TRP A 166 -24.65 9.56 9.69
CA TRP A 166 -24.95 8.16 9.92
C TRP A 166 -26.21 7.76 9.15
N ALA A 167 -26.06 6.76 8.29
CA ALA A 167 -27.17 6.11 7.64
C ALA A 167 -27.26 4.66 8.10
N GLU A 168 -28.47 4.18 8.33
CA GLU A 168 -28.71 2.85 8.85
C GLU A 168 -29.63 2.03 7.95
N THR A 169 -29.38 0.73 7.88
CA THR A 169 -30.31 -0.25 7.29
C THR A 169 -30.24 -1.55 8.08
N TRP A 170 -31.24 -2.41 7.86
CA TRP A 170 -31.21 -3.79 8.30
C TRP A 170 -30.88 -4.70 7.13
N ILE A 171 -30.17 -5.77 7.41
CA ILE A 171 -29.95 -6.89 6.50
C ILE A 171 -30.27 -8.20 7.23
N GLU A 172 -30.64 -9.22 6.48
CA GLU A 172 -30.84 -10.58 6.98
C GLU A 172 -29.91 -11.53 6.23
N LEU A 173 -29.20 -12.36 6.99
CA LEU A 173 -28.30 -13.39 6.50
C LEU A 173 -28.89 -14.77 6.81
N VAL A 174 -28.90 -15.65 5.83
CA VAL A 174 -29.30 -17.06 5.96
C VAL A 174 -28.18 -17.98 5.52
N GLU A 175 -28.23 -19.25 5.92
CA GLU A 175 -27.30 -20.24 5.40
C GLU A 175 -27.46 -20.41 3.87
N PRO A 176 -26.37 -20.50 3.09
CA PRO A 176 -26.47 -20.71 1.65
C PRO A 176 -26.98 -22.13 1.35
N THR A 177 -28.02 -22.22 0.51
CA THR A 177 -28.45 -23.51 -0.05
C THR A 177 -27.59 -23.90 -1.27
N PRO A 178 -27.56 -25.17 -1.67
CA PRO A 178 -26.87 -25.59 -2.89
C PRO A 178 -27.30 -24.79 -4.14
N GLU A 179 -28.60 -24.50 -4.28
CA GLU A 179 -29.14 -23.74 -5.41
C GLU A 179 -28.64 -22.29 -5.41
N HIS A 180 -28.54 -21.66 -4.22
CA HIS A 180 -27.97 -20.33 -4.09
C HIS A 180 -26.49 -20.30 -4.46
N VAL A 181 -25.73 -21.30 -3.99
CA VAL A 181 -24.30 -21.43 -4.33
C VAL A 181 -24.11 -21.50 -5.84
N GLU A 182 -24.87 -22.36 -6.54
CA GLU A 182 -24.78 -22.44 -8.00
C GLU A 182 -25.19 -21.14 -8.69
N ALA A 183 -26.27 -20.48 -8.23
CA ALA A 183 -26.70 -19.20 -8.80
C ALA A 183 -25.63 -18.09 -8.66
N VAL A 184 -24.94 -18.02 -7.51
CA VAL A 184 -23.84 -17.08 -7.30
C VAL A 184 -22.65 -17.40 -8.21
N LEU A 185 -22.30 -18.67 -8.37
CA LEU A 185 -21.20 -19.09 -9.23
C LEU A 185 -21.54 -18.87 -10.71
N ASP A 186 -22.78 -19.05 -11.14
CA ASP A 186 -23.22 -18.72 -12.49
C ASP A 186 -23.13 -17.22 -12.77
N ALA A 187 -23.55 -16.39 -11.81
CA ALA A 187 -23.38 -14.95 -11.92
C ALA A 187 -21.89 -14.54 -11.99
N LEU A 188 -21.01 -15.20 -11.23
CA LEU A 188 -19.55 -14.98 -11.32
C LEU A 188 -18.98 -15.39 -12.67
N ALA A 189 -19.49 -16.48 -13.26
CA ALA A 189 -19.02 -16.96 -14.56
C ALA A 189 -19.32 -15.96 -15.69
N LEU A 190 -20.41 -15.19 -15.57
CA LEU A 190 -20.81 -14.14 -16.52
C LEU A 190 -19.96 -12.87 -16.38
N TYR A 191 -19.49 -12.56 -15.16
CA TYR A 191 -18.75 -11.33 -14.85
C TYR A 191 -17.41 -11.62 -14.19
N PRO A 192 -16.47 -12.27 -14.91
CA PRO A 192 -15.21 -12.69 -14.32
C PRO A 192 -14.28 -11.50 -14.00
N ASP A 193 -14.56 -10.30 -14.52
CA ASP A 193 -13.80 -9.09 -14.22
C ASP A 193 -14.67 -7.82 -14.06
N ARG A 194 -14.02 -6.77 -13.56
CA ARG A 194 -14.64 -5.47 -13.26
C ARG A 194 -15.13 -4.73 -14.51
N GLU A 195 -14.54 -4.99 -15.67
CA GLU A 195 -14.89 -4.31 -16.93
C GLU A 195 -16.13 -4.92 -17.58
N ALA A 196 -16.24 -6.26 -17.56
CA ALA A 196 -17.47 -6.96 -17.91
C ALA A 196 -18.64 -6.50 -17.04
N ARG A 197 -18.42 -6.34 -15.73
CA ARG A 197 -19.42 -5.77 -14.80
C ARG A 197 -19.81 -4.33 -15.16
N ARG A 198 -18.84 -3.47 -15.44
CA ARG A 198 -19.14 -2.06 -15.82
C ARG A 198 -20.02 -1.99 -17.08
N ARG A 199 -19.76 -2.86 -18.06
CA ARG A 199 -20.52 -2.91 -19.32
C ARG A 199 -21.95 -3.43 -19.14
N SER A 200 -22.20 -4.31 -18.17
CA SER A 200 -23.54 -4.85 -17.93
C SER A 200 -24.47 -3.89 -17.20
N GLY A 201 -23.95 -2.78 -16.68
CA GLY A 201 -24.72 -1.86 -15.83
C GLY A 201 -25.12 -2.46 -14.49
N GLN A 202 -24.66 -3.67 -14.15
CA GLN A 202 -24.91 -4.24 -12.84
C GLN A 202 -24.06 -3.52 -11.80
N GLU A 203 -24.74 -2.79 -10.92
CA GLU A 203 -24.11 -2.04 -9.83
C GLU A 203 -23.50 -2.96 -8.77
N VAL A 204 -24.04 -4.18 -8.64
CA VAL A 204 -23.58 -5.22 -7.72
C VAL A 204 -23.46 -6.53 -8.48
N ALA A 205 -22.24 -7.04 -8.60
CA ALA A 205 -22.05 -8.46 -8.91
C ALA A 205 -21.26 -9.10 -7.76
N PRO A 206 -21.38 -10.43 -7.58
CA PRO A 206 -20.49 -11.15 -6.68
C PRO A 206 -19.03 -10.95 -7.12
N GLU A 207 -18.11 -10.89 -6.16
CA GLU A 207 -16.66 -10.96 -6.43
C GLU A 207 -16.15 -12.25 -5.81
N ALA A 208 -15.49 -13.08 -6.61
CA ALA A 208 -15.09 -14.41 -6.17
C ALA A 208 -14.19 -14.32 -4.92
N ALA A 209 -13.28 -13.36 -4.87
CA ALA A 209 -12.37 -13.14 -3.73
C ALA A 209 -13.07 -12.84 -2.39
N TRP A 210 -14.36 -12.58 -2.40
CA TRP A 210 -15.17 -12.25 -1.22
C TRP A 210 -16.12 -13.36 -0.81
N LEU A 211 -16.12 -14.50 -1.50
CA LEU A 211 -16.81 -15.69 -1.03
C LEU A 211 -16.11 -16.20 0.24
N ARG A 212 -16.85 -16.29 1.34
CA ARG A 212 -16.29 -16.74 2.64
C ARG A 212 -16.85 -18.08 3.11
N HIS A 213 -18.02 -18.51 2.64
CA HIS A 213 -18.66 -19.70 3.20
C HIS A 213 -18.05 -21.01 2.68
N PRO A 214 -17.88 -22.06 3.51
CA PRO A 214 -17.32 -23.34 3.08
C PRO A 214 -18.14 -24.05 1.99
N ALA A 215 -19.45 -23.79 1.90
CA ALA A 215 -20.33 -24.38 0.88
C ALA A 215 -19.90 -24.08 -0.56
N TYR A 216 -19.15 -22.99 -0.80
CA TYR A 216 -18.64 -22.66 -2.13
C TYR A 216 -17.43 -23.52 -2.55
N LEU A 217 -16.71 -24.14 -1.61
CA LEU A 217 -15.42 -24.77 -1.90
C LEU A 217 -15.52 -25.91 -2.92
N VAL A 218 -16.43 -26.87 -2.70
CA VAL A 218 -16.56 -28.04 -3.58
C VAL A 218 -17.04 -27.63 -4.98
N PRO A 219 -18.10 -26.82 -5.14
CA PRO A 219 -18.51 -26.33 -6.46
C PRO A 219 -17.44 -25.51 -7.19
N LEU A 220 -16.68 -24.67 -6.47
CA LEU A 220 -15.55 -23.93 -7.06
C LEU A 220 -14.47 -24.88 -7.59
N LEU A 221 -14.13 -25.94 -6.86
CA LEU A 221 -13.16 -26.94 -7.32
C LEU A 221 -13.67 -27.71 -8.54
N GLN A 222 -14.97 -28.03 -8.59
CA GLN A 222 -15.59 -28.68 -9.75
C GLN A 222 -15.53 -27.78 -10.99
N ARG A 223 -15.92 -26.50 -10.87
CA ARG A 223 -15.84 -25.50 -11.96
C ARG A 223 -14.40 -25.20 -12.37
N LEU A 224 -13.47 -25.19 -11.42
CA LEU A 224 -12.05 -25.05 -11.73
C LEU A 224 -11.51 -26.26 -12.49
N ARG A 225 -12.10 -27.45 -12.37
CA ARG A 225 -11.67 -28.68 -13.06
C ARG A 225 -12.43 -28.95 -14.37
N SER A 226 -13.57 -28.31 -14.62
CA SER A 226 -14.36 -28.47 -15.86
C SER A 226 -13.70 -27.92 -17.13
N THR A 227 -13.70 -28.68 -18.23
CA THR A 227 -12.98 -28.29 -19.46
C THR A 227 -13.49 -27.01 -20.15
N ASP A 228 -14.74 -26.63 -19.92
CA ASP A 228 -15.39 -25.46 -20.53
C ASP A 228 -15.26 -24.21 -19.64
N ARG A 229 -14.07 -23.60 -19.63
CA ARG A 229 -13.83 -22.35 -18.88
C ARG A 229 -12.76 -21.50 -19.54
N SER A 230 -12.92 -20.18 -19.41
CA SER A 230 -11.91 -19.21 -19.80
C SER A 230 -10.81 -19.07 -18.75
N LYS A 231 -9.67 -18.49 -19.14
CA LYS A 231 -8.59 -18.10 -18.22
C LYS A 231 -9.11 -17.26 -17.05
N ARG A 232 -9.91 -16.23 -17.35
CA ARG A 232 -10.44 -15.29 -16.32
C ARG A 232 -11.36 -15.99 -15.33
N GLN A 233 -12.20 -16.92 -15.79
CA GLN A 233 -13.04 -17.72 -14.90
C GLN A 233 -12.19 -18.61 -13.98
N ALA A 234 -11.17 -19.28 -14.52
CA ALA A 234 -10.27 -20.10 -13.72
C ALA A 234 -9.56 -19.28 -12.63
N GLU A 235 -9.04 -18.08 -12.98
CA GLU A 235 -8.44 -17.16 -12.00
C GLU A 235 -9.46 -16.69 -10.96
N ALA A 236 -10.71 -16.41 -11.36
CA ALA A 236 -11.78 -16.05 -10.43
C ALA A 236 -12.07 -17.20 -9.45
N TRP A 237 -12.12 -18.46 -9.91
CA TRP A 237 -12.33 -19.62 -9.04
C TRP A 237 -11.20 -19.80 -8.02
N ILE A 238 -9.94 -19.60 -8.42
CA ILE A 238 -8.81 -19.60 -7.47
C ILE A 238 -8.99 -18.52 -6.40
N ARG A 239 -9.37 -17.30 -6.80
CA ARG A 239 -9.66 -16.22 -5.84
C ARG A 239 -10.85 -16.56 -4.94
N GLY A 240 -11.85 -17.27 -5.46
CA GLY A 240 -12.96 -17.85 -4.72
C GLY A 240 -12.51 -18.76 -3.60
N ILE A 241 -11.69 -19.76 -3.94
CA ILE A 241 -11.12 -20.72 -3.00
C ILE A 241 -10.28 -19.96 -1.96
N GLN A 242 -9.36 -19.11 -2.40
CA GLN A 242 -8.55 -18.25 -1.53
C GLN A 242 -9.39 -17.44 -0.53
N GLY A 243 -10.58 -17.01 -0.93
CA GLY A 243 -11.48 -16.22 -0.10
C GLY A 243 -12.07 -16.98 1.09
N ILE A 244 -12.16 -18.30 1.05
CA ILE A 244 -12.82 -19.13 2.07
C ILE A 244 -11.85 -19.36 3.24
N PRO A 245 -12.09 -18.82 4.46
CA PRO A 245 -11.16 -18.85 5.59
C PRO A 245 -11.13 -20.19 6.35
N THR A 246 -11.02 -21.33 5.65
CA THR A 246 -10.93 -22.66 6.28
C THR A 246 -9.68 -23.45 5.91
N VAL A 247 -9.27 -24.39 6.77
CA VAL A 247 -8.13 -25.26 6.52
C VAL A 247 -8.31 -26.08 5.23
N GLU A 248 -9.52 -26.56 4.96
CA GLU A 248 -9.85 -27.34 3.76
C GLU A 248 -9.63 -26.54 2.48
N SER A 249 -9.91 -25.24 2.51
CA SER A 249 -9.66 -24.37 1.36
C SER A 249 -8.16 -24.14 1.13
N THR A 250 -7.38 -23.99 2.21
CA THR A 250 -5.91 -23.91 2.10
C THR A 250 -5.34 -25.22 1.57
N GLU A 251 -5.80 -26.36 2.09
CA GLU A 251 -5.41 -27.68 1.60
C GLU A 251 -5.75 -27.85 0.11
N ALA A 252 -6.94 -27.41 -0.32
CA ALA A 252 -7.30 -27.43 -1.73
C ALA A 252 -6.34 -26.60 -2.60
N LEU A 253 -5.87 -25.44 -2.13
CA LEU A 253 -4.85 -24.67 -2.85
C LEU A 253 -3.49 -25.40 -2.90
N VAL A 254 -3.10 -26.10 -1.82
CA VAL A 254 -1.89 -26.95 -1.80
C VAL A 254 -2.03 -28.10 -2.81
N ASP A 255 -3.18 -28.77 -2.84
CA ASP A 255 -3.47 -29.86 -3.79
C ASP A 255 -3.42 -29.38 -5.24
N LEU A 256 -4.02 -28.21 -5.50
CA LEU A 256 -3.96 -27.58 -6.81
C LEU A 256 -2.51 -27.25 -7.18
N LEU A 257 -1.71 -26.70 -6.27
CA LEU A 257 -0.31 -26.38 -6.49
C LEU A 257 0.58 -27.61 -6.71
N ALA A 258 0.21 -28.76 -6.16
CA ALA A 258 0.89 -30.04 -6.38
C ALA A 258 0.40 -30.81 -7.62
N THR A 259 -0.66 -30.35 -8.29
CA THR A 259 -1.22 -31.05 -9.46
C THR A 259 -0.27 -30.96 -10.66
N PRO A 260 -0.01 -32.04 -11.42
CA PRO A 260 0.86 -32.02 -12.59
C PRO A 260 0.45 -30.97 -13.64
N GLU A 261 1.43 -30.42 -14.38
CA GLU A 261 1.21 -29.37 -15.38
C GLU A 261 0.26 -29.79 -16.53
N GLU A 262 0.15 -31.10 -16.77
CA GLU A 262 -0.72 -31.66 -17.81
C GLU A 262 -2.22 -31.55 -17.49
N ALA A 263 -2.57 -31.23 -16.25
CA ALA A 263 -3.97 -31.07 -15.88
C ALA A 263 -4.64 -29.97 -16.74
N PRO A 264 -5.84 -30.20 -17.31
CA PRO A 264 -6.45 -29.26 -18.27
C PRO A 264 -6.60 -27.81 -17.77
N TRP A 265 -6.69 -27.60 -16.45
CA TRP A 265 -6.83 -26.29 -15.84
C TRP A 265 -5.51 -25.56 -15.59
N ARG A 266 -4.39 -26.29 -15.51
CA ARG A 266 -3.06 -25.72 -15.28
C ARG A 266 -2.59 -24.81 -16.40
N ARG A 267 -2.97 -25.10 -17.65
CA ARG A 267 -2.69 -24.21 -18.80
C ARG A 267 -3.33 -22.83 -18.67
N LEU A 268 -4.38 -22.71 -17.85
CA LEU A 268 -5.12 -21.45 -17.64
C LEU A 268 -4.68 -20.73 -16.37
N VAL A 269 -4.17 -21.45 -15.37
CA VAL A 269 -3.83 -20.93 -14.05
C VAL A 269 -2.33 -21.01 -13.84
N PRO A 270 -1.61 -19.88 -13.91
CA PRO A 270 -0.17 -19.87 -13.67
C PRO A 270 0.12 -20.30 -12.21
N PRO A 271 1.16 -21.10 -11.95
CA PRO A 271 1.53 -21.52 -10.60
C PRO A 271 1.77 -20.33 -9.66
N GLU A 272 2.21 -19.18 -10.18
CA GLU A 272 2.41 -17.93 -9.44
C GLU A 272 1.12 -17.46 -8.77
N LEU A 273 -0.05 -17.65 -9.42
CA LEU A 273 -1.34 -17.26 -8.86
C LEU A 273 -1.68 -18.10 -7.63
N LEU A 274 -1.43 -19.41 -7.68
CA LEU A 274 -1.65 -20.34 -6.58
C LEU A 274 -0.67 -20.08 -5.44
N ALA A 275 0.61 -19.90 -5.75
CA ALA A 275 1.64 -19.61 -4.76
C ALA A 275 1.37 -18.27 -4.05
N ARG A 276 0.96 -17.24 -4.79
CA ARG A 276 0.49 -15.97 -4.21
C ARG A 276 -0.75 -16.15 -3.34
N ALA A 277 -1.73 -16.94 -3.80
CA ALA A 277 -2.92 -17.22 -3.01
C ALA A 277 -2.54 -17.87 -1.67
N LEU A 278 -1.65 -18.87 -1.68
CA LEU A 278 -1.14 -19.53 -0.48
C LEU A 278 -0.34 -18.60 0.43
N MET A 279 0.47 -17.70 -0.11
CA MET A 279 1.17 -16.66 0.68
C MET A 279 0.22 -15.72 1.45
N GLU A 280 -1.04 -15.59 1.02
CA GLU A 280 -2.06 -14.83 1.75
C GLU A 280 -2.82 -15.68 2.78
N ARG A 281 -2.56 -16.99 2.84
CA ARG A 281 -3.20 -17.98 3.71
C ARG A 281 -2.31 -18.43 4.86
N VAL A 282 -1.01 -18.53 4.61
CA VAL A 282 -0.04 -18.90 5.64
C VAL A 282 -0.01 -17.83 6.75
N PRO A 283 0.28 -18.22 8.00
CA PRO A 283 0.43 -17.28 9.11
C PRO A 283 1.44 -16.18 8.75
N LEU A 284 1.16 -14.96 9.19
CA LEU A 284 2.16 -13.91 9.10
C LEU A 284 3.33 -14.27 10.02
N LEU A 285 4.53 -13.92 9.58
CA LEU A 285 5.69 -14.03 10.45
C LEU A 285 5.59 -12.96 11.53
N ASP A 286 5.47 -13.41 12.78
CA ASP A 286 5.67 -12.57 13.94
C ASP A 286 7.13 -12.12 13.97
N GLY A 287 7.39 -10.87 13.56
CA GLY A 287 8.74 -10.32 13.65
C GLY A 287 9.00 -9.12 12.73
N HIS A 288 9.88 -8.25 13.20
CA HIS A 288 10.50 -7.21 12.39
C HIS A 288 11.62 -7.82 11.56
N ALA A 289 11.26 -8.65 10.58
CA ALA A 289 12.27 -9.21 9.67
C ALA A 289 13.09 -8.06 9.06
N VAL A 290 14.42 -8.17 9.12
CA VAL A 290 15.30 -7.23 8.41
C VAL A 290 14.94 -7.28 6.93
N GLY A 291 14.57 -6.14 6.39
CA GLY A 291 14.32 -5.97 4.96
C GLY A 291 15.05 -4.74 4.45
N LEU A 292 15.55 -4.84 3.23
CA LEU A 292 15.97 -3.68 2.46
C LEU A 292 14.73 -2.98 1.87
N GLY A 293 14.74 -1.65 1.90
CA GLY A 293 13.62 -0.80 1.47
C GLY A 293 12.82 -0.27 2.67
N GLY A 294 13.01 1.01 2.99
CA GLY A 294 12.43 1.71 4.15
C GLY A 294 10.92 1.98 4.11
N GLY A 295 10.15 1.15 3.40
CA GLY A 295 8.71 1.12 3.48
C GLY A 295 8.29 -0.23 4.04
N SER A 296 7.43 -0.25 5.05
CA SER A 296 6.72 -1.45 5.51
C SER A 296 5.83 -2.11 4.43
N GLU A 297 5.94 -1.67 3.17
CA GLU A 297 5.16 -2.04 1.99
C GLU A 297 6.00 -2.78 0.93
N SER A 298 7.29 -3.07 1.18
CA SER A 298 8.22 -3.53 0.12
C SER A 298 7.95 -4.92 -0.43
N TRP A 299 7.29 -5.80 0.33
CA TRP A 299 6.50 -6.84 -0.32
C TRP A 299 5.18 -6.18 -0.62
N GLY A 300 4.94 -5.88 -1.90
CA GLY A 300 3.63 -5.45 -2.38
C GLY A 300 2.55 -6.52 -2.18
N TYR A 301 2.36 -7.06 -0.96
CA TYR A 301 1.07 -7.04 -0.32
C TYR A 301 0.61 -5.60 -0.45
N PRO A 302 -0.21 -5.31 -1.47
CA PRO A 302 -0.92 -4.05 -1.45
C PRO A 302 -1.50 -3.94 -0.05
N SER A 303 -1.38 -2.76 0.57
CA SER A 303 -2.25 -2.31 1.65
C SER A 303 -3.76 -2.44 1.29
N PHE A 304 -4.06 -2.93 0.08
CA PHE A 304 -5.31 -3.23 -0.58
C PHE A 304 -5.53 -4.73 -0.90
N SER A 305 -4.66 -5.67 -0.51
CA SER A 305 -4.77 -7.08 -0.95
C SER A 305 -6.01 -7.74 -0.37
N LEU A 306 -6.56 -8.65 -1.16
CA LEU A 306 -7.60 -9.62 -0.79
C LEU A 306 -7.18 -10.54 0.38
N ALA A 307 -5.97 -10.33 0.90
CA ALA A 307 -5.46 -10.74 2.19
C ALA A 307 -6.60 -10.83 3.20
N LEU A 308 -6.81 -12.05 3.66
CA LEU A 308 -7.71 -12.26 4.78
C LEU A 308 -7.18 -11.46 5.97
N PRO A 309 -8.08 -10.83 6.76
CA PRO A 309 -7.74 -10.31 8.08
C PRO A 309 -6.90 -11.32 8.85
N ILE A 310 -5.95 -10.84 9.65
CA ILE A 310 -4.98 -11.68 10.38
C ILE A 310 -5.69 -12.81 11.13
N ASP A 311 -6.80 -12.50 11.81
CA ASP A 311 -7.60 -13.46 12.56
C ASP A 311 -8.19 -14.57 11.67
N LEU A 312 -8.61 -14.22 10.45
CA LEU A 312 -9.12 -15.20 9.48
C LEU A 312 -8.02 -16.06 8.88
N ARG A 313 -6.78 -15.57 8.80
CA ARG A 313 -5.64 -16.39 8.37
C ARG A 313 -5.31 -17.47 9.39
N ALA A 314 -5.37 -17.14 10.68
CA ALA A 314 -5.12 -18.11 11.74
C ALA A 314 -6.10 -19.29 11.68
N GLY A 315 -7.40 -19.04 11.48
CA GLY A 315 -8.40 -20.11 11.33
C GLY A 315 -8.32 -20.89 10.00
N ALA A 316 -7.61 -20.34 9.01
CA ALA A 316 -7.43 -20.93 7.70
C ALA A 316 -6.19 -21.85 7.58
N TRP A 317 -5.34 -21.90 8.61
CA TRP A 317 -4.06 -22.59 8.56
C TRP A 317 -4.04 -23.85 9.44
N SER A 318 -3.24 -24.84 9.02
CA SER A 318 -2.95 -26.03 9.83
C SER A 318 -1.52 -26.49 9.59
N GLU A 319 -0.78 -26.77 10.67
CA GLU A 319 0.62 -27.24 10.63
C GLU A 319 0.79 -28.54 9.83
N ARG A 320 -0.26 -29.35 9.68
CA ARG A 320 -0.22 -30.57 8.84
C ARG A 320 0.06 -30.26 7.36
N LEU A 321 -0.18 -29.03 6.90
CA LEU A 321 0.07 -28.59 5.53
C LEU A 321 1.52 -28.15 5.30
N ALA A 322 2.25 -27.82 6.37
CA ALA A 322 3.61 -27.28 6.29
C ALA A 322 4.58 -28.19 5.52
N PRO A 323 4.64 -29.53 5.74
CA PRO A 323 5.59 -30.39 5.03
C PRO A 323 5.41 -30.38 3.51
N ARG A 324 4.16 -30.35 3.03
CA ARG A 324 3.84 -30.36 1.59
C ARG A 324 4.21 -29.03 0.92
N LEU A 325 3.92 -27.91 1.59
CA LEU A 325 4.29 -26.58 1.12
C LEU A 325 5.81 -26.37 1.14
N ARG A 326 6.49 -26.83 2.20
CA ARG A 326 7.94 -26.83 2.31
C ARG A 326 8.58 -27.62 1.17
N ALA A 327 8.09 -28.84 0.90
CA ALA A 327 8.60 -29.66 -0.20
C ALA A 327 8.49 -28.95 -1.55
N TRP A 328 7.30 -28.44 -1.89
CA TRP A 328 7.11 -27.66 -3.12
C TRP A 328 8.02 -26.44 -3.19
N ALA A 329 8.10 -25.65 -2.12
CA ALA A 329 8.92 -24.43 -2.12
C ALA A 329 10.41 -24.75 -2.26
N CYS A 330 10.90 -25.83 -1.64
CA CYS A 330 12.27 -26.30 -1.81
C CYS A 330 12.60 -26.75 -3.24
N GLU A 331 11.62 -27.27 -4.00
CA GLU A 331 11.81 -27.60 -5.42
C GLU A 331 11.91 -26.35 -6.30
N GLN A 332 11.27 -25.24 -5.91
CA GLN A 332 11.28 -23.98 -6.67
C GLN A 332 12.49 -23.09 -6.37
N VAL A 333 13.27 -23.40 -5.34
CA VAL A 333 14.51 -22.66 -5.01
C VAL A 333 15.68 -23.11 -5.89
N ASP A 334 15.70 -24.37 -6.33
CA ASP A 334 16.82 -24.95 -7.08
C ASP A 334 16.35 -25.89 -8.22
N PRO A 335 16.50 -25.50 -9.50
CA PRO A 335 17.09 -24.24 -9.96
C PRO A 335 16.14 -23.05 -9.76
N PRO A 336 16.67 -21.84 -9.52
CA PRO A 336 15.85 -20.66 -9.35
C PRO A 336 15.13 -20.29 -10.66
N GLY A 337 13.82 -20.06 -10.58
CA GLY A 337 12.97 -19.63 -11.70
C GLY A 337 11.94 -18.56 -11.29
N ASP A 338 10.92 -18.36 -12.12
CA ASP A 338 9.90 -17.30 -11.94
C ASP A 338 9.13 -17.38 -10.61
N LEU A 339 9.11 -18.57 -10.00
CA LEU A 339 8.43 -18.86 -8.74
C LEU A 339 9.29 -18.62 -7.49
N LEU A 340 10.58 -18.30 -7.65
CA LEU A 340 11.54 -18.20 -6.55
C LEU A 340 11.04 -17.28 -5.43
N ARG A 341 10.52 -16.10 -5.79
CA ARG A 341 10.00 -15.14 -4.81
C ARG A 341 8.91 -15.74 -3.92
N HIS A 342 7.97 -16.47 -4.52
CA HIS A 342 6.87 -17.07 -3.77
C HIS A 342 7.36 -18.26 -2.94
N ALA A 343 8.30 -19.03 -3.46
CA ALA A 343 8.95 -20.12 -2.74
C ALA A 343 9.66 -19.64 -1.48
N LEU A 344 10.48 -18.58 -1.59
CA LEU A 344 11.14 -17.96 -0.44
C LEU A 344 10.13 -17.41 0.57
N GLY A 345 9.04 -16.80 0.10
CA GLY A 345 7.95 -16.33 0.96
C GLY A 345 7.28 -17.47 1.75
N LEU A 346 7.09 -18.64 1.13
CA LEU A 346 6.55 -19.81 1.81
C LEU A 346 7.57 -20.43 2.77
N LEU A 347 8.83 -20.63 2.36
CA LEU A 347 9.89 -21.16 3.23
C LEU A 347 10.17 -20.26 4.43
N ALA A 348 10.00 -18.95 4.29
CA ALA A 348 10.09 -18.04 5.41
C ALA A 348 9.08 -18.38 6.51
N VAL A 349 7.93 -18.97 6.17
CA VAL A 349 6.87 -19.37 7.11
C VAL A 349 7.00 -20.85 7.52
N VAL A 350 7.10 -21.76 6.55
CA VAL A 350 7.01 -23.22 6.78
C VAL A 350 8.36 -23.93 6.72
N GLY A 351 9.44 -23.22 6.43
CA GLY A 351 10.78 -23.79 6.36
C GLY A 351 11.32 -24.21 7.72
N ALA A 352 12.28 -25.12 7.71
CA ALA A 352 13.06 -25.53 8.86
C ALA A 352 14.56 -25.28 8.64
N THR A 353 15.35 -25.52 9.68
CA THR A 353 16.80 -25.23 9.71
C THR A 353 17.56 -25.88 8.56
N GLU A 354 17.21 -27.10 8.14
CA GLU A 354 17.93 -27.80 7.07
C GLU A 354 17.69 -27.19 5.69
N ASP A 355 16.58 -26.46 5.49
CA ASP A 355 16.30 -25.80 4.21
C ASP A 355 17.27 -24.65 3.93
N TRP A 356 17.91 -24.13 4.98
CA TRP A 356 18.93 -23.09 4.86
C TRP A 356 20.04 -23.51 3.90
N GLN A 357 20.45 -24.78 3.92
CA GLN A 357 21.51 -25.29 3.03
C GLN A 357 21.16 -25.14 1.54
N ARG A 358 19.87 -25.09 1.18
CA ARG A 358 19.40 -24.87 -0.19
C ARG A 358 19.31 -23.38 -0.56
N VAL A 359 19.02 -22.53 0.43
CA VAL A 359 18.80 -21.10 0.25
C VAL A 359 20.10 -20.30 0.39
N GLU A 360 21.08 -20.80 1.13
CA GLU A 360 22.38 -20.18 1.35
C GLU A 360 23.14 -19.88 0.05
N PRO A 361 23.25 -20.80 -0.94
CA PRO A 361 23.93 -20.49 -2.20
C PRO A 361 23.28 -19.33 -2.97
N LEU A 362 21.96 -19.20 -2.85
CA LEU A 362 21.22 -18.09 -3.43
C LEU A 362 21.57 -16.77 -2.73
N LEU A 363 21.68 -16.76 -1.39
CA LEU A 363 22.14 -15.58 -0.66
C LEU A 363 23.53 -15.14 -1.13
N VAL A 364 24.48 -16.08 -1.21
CA VAL A 364 25.85 -15.80 -1.64
C VAL A 364 25.84 -15.17 -3.04
N ARG A 365 25.10 -15.76 -3.99
CA ARG A 365 24.96 -15.21 -5.34
C ARG A 365 24.39 -13.78 -5.33
N LEU A 366 23.30 -13.54 -4.60
CA LEU A 366 22.66 -12.22 -4.52
C LEU A 366 23.59 -11.17 -3.90
N LEU A 367 24.39 -11.55 -2.89
CA LEU A 367 25.38 -10.68 -2.27
C LEU A 367 26.54 -10.36 -3.22
N ASP A 368 27.04 -11.36 -3.94
CA ASP A 368 28.11 -11.19 -4.94
C ASP A 368 27.67 -10.31 -6.11
N ASP A 369 26.45 -10.52 -6.62
CA ASP A 369 25.88 -9.72 -7.70
C ASP A 369 25.72 -8.26 -7.27
N ALA A 370 25.24 -8.02 -6.05
CA ALA A 370 25.12 -6.67 -5.50
C ALA A 370 26.48 -5.99 -5.28
N GLN A 371 27.54 -6.74 -4.95
CA GLN A 371 28.89 -6.20 -4.84
C GLN A 371 29.47 -5.78 -6.19
N ARG A 372 29.15 -6.49 -7.27
CA ARG A 372 29.66 -6.21 -8.62
C ARG A 372 28.97 -5.04 -9.31
N MET A 373 27.89 -4.52 -8.75
CA MET A 373 27.09 -3.46 -9.35
C MET A 373 27.20 -2.15 -8.53
N PRO A 374 28.24 -1.32 -8.76
CA PRO A 374 28.51 -0.13 -7.95
C PRO A 374 27.43 0.94 -8.05
N ALA A 375 26.71 1.03 -9.18
CA ALA A 375 25.61 1.98 -9.41
C ALA A 375 24.22 1.34 -9.22
N TRP A 376 24.10 0.47 -8.21
CA TRP A 376 22.84 -0.17 -7.82
C TRP A 376 21.77 0.88 -7.51
N PRO A 377 20.65 0.84 -8.24
CA PRO A 377 19.46 0.37 -7.58
C PRO A 377 19.22 -1.10 -7.95
N PRO A 378 18.84 -1.93 -6.98
CA PRO A 378 18.35 -3.27 -7.29
C PRO A 378 17.13 -3.10 -8.17
N THR A 379 16.89 -4.04 -9.09
CA THR A 379 15.52 -4.17 -9.58
C THR A 379 14.62 -4.54 -8.38
N PRO A 380 13.35 -4.13 -8.36
CA PRO A 380 12.42 -4.52 -7.29
C PRO A 380 12.44 -6.03 -7.02
N GLU A 381 12.62 -6.84 -8.07
CA GLU A 381 12.71 -8.29 -7.99
C GLU A 381 13.92 -8.75 -7.16
N THR A 382 15.11 -8.18 -7.36
CA THR A 382 16.30 -8.56 -6.59
C THR A 382 16.17 -8.18 -5.10
N VAL A 383 15.52 -7.06 -4.78
CA VAL A 383 15.21 -6.70 -3.39
C VAL A 383 14.27 -7.73 -2.77
N ASP A 384 13.21 -8.09 -3.49
CA ASP A 384 12.24 -9.06 -3.04
C ASP A 384 12.88 -10.42 -2.78
N GLU A 385 13.72 -10.89 -3.69
CA GLU A 385 14.47 -12.15 -3.52
C GLU A 385 15.39 -12.11 -2.29
N LEU A 386 16.20 -11.07 -2.15
CA LEU A 386 17.07 -10.91 -0.99
C LEU A 386 16.27 -10.83 0.31
N ASN A 387 15.19 -10.07 0.35
CA ASN A 387 14.30 -10.01 1.51
C ASN A 387 13.66 -11.38 1.82
N GLY A 388 13.33 -12.16 0.79
CA GLY A 388 12.82 -13.52 0.94
C GLY A 388 13.85 -14.43 1.61
N VAL A 389 15.09 -14.42 1.11
CA VAL A 389 16.22 -15.16 1.66
C VAL A 389 16.51 -14.78 3.13
N LEU A 390 16.53 -13.48 3.45
CA LEU A 390 16.75 -12.99 4.82
C LEU A 390 15.68 -13.48 5.78
N ARG A 391 14.41 -13.57 5.34
CA ARG A 391 13.33 -14.11 6.16
C ARG A 391 13.45 -15.62 6.37
N VAL A 392 13.90 -16.37 5.36
CA VAL A 392 14.22 -17.80 5.54
C VAL A 392 15.35 -17.97 6.56
N CYS A 393 16.38 -17.12 6.51
CA CYS A 393 17.45 -17.10 7.51
C CYS A 393 16.89 -16.87 8.93
N GLY A 394 16.06 -15.84 9.11
CA GLY A 394 15.43 -15.52 10.40
C GLY A 394 14.51 -16.64 10.91
N ARG A 395 13.82 -17.34 10.00
CA ARG A 395 13.06 -18.56 10.34
C ARG A 395 13.98 -19.67 10.85
N ALA A 396 15.04 -20.01 10.13
CA ALA A 396 16.01 -21.01 10.57
C ALA A 396 16.63 -20.65 11.93
N GLN A 397 16.86 -19.37 12.21
CA GLN A 397 17.36 -18.91 13.51
C GLN A 397 16.37 -19.10 14.66
N ARG A 398 15.08 -18.85 14.43
CA ARG A 398 14.01 -19.15 15.39
C ARG A 398 13.88 -20.65 15.66
N GLU A 399 14.21 -21.49 14.69
CA GLU A 399 14.27 -22.96 14.82
C GLU A 399 15.62 -23.46 15.40
N GLY A 400 16.47 -22.57 15.89
CA GLY A 400 17.68 -22.93 16.64
C GLY A 400 19.00 -22.75 15.89
N MET A 401 19.00 -22.33 14.63
CA MET A 401 20.24 -21.91 13.96
C MET A 401 20.83 -20.70 14.71
N ARG A 402 22.10 -20.79 15.13
CA ARG A 402 22.79 -19.67 15.77
C ARG A 402 23.76 -19.01 14.79
N PRO A 403 23.74 -17.67 14.65
CA PRO A 403 24.80 -17.00 13.92
C PRO A 403 26.15 -17.19 14.64
N SER A 404 27.24 -17.04 13.89
CA SER A 404 28.60 -17.03 14.46
C SER A 404 28.73 -15.88 15.48
N SER A 405 29.44 -16.13 16.59
CA SER A 405 29.78 -15.08 17.56
C SER A 405 30.86 -14.13 17.03
N THR A 406 31.64 -14.56 16.04
CA THR A 406 32.70 -13.78 15.38
C THR A 406 32.53 -13.88 13.86
N PRO A 407 31.46 -13.28 13.30
CA PRO A 407 31.17 -13.40 11.87
C PRO A 407 32.25 -12.70 11.05
N ALA A 408 32.88 -13.45 10.13
CA ALA A 408 34.01 -12.98 9.34
C ALA A 408 33.68 -12.90 7.85
N SER A 409 32.80 -13.77 7.36
CA SER A 409 32.34 -13.77 5.97
C SER A 409 31.08 -12.93 5.78
N THR A 410 30.84 -12.45 4.56
CA THR A 410 29.61 -11.73 4.16
C THR A 410 28.33 -12.50 4.56
N LEU A 411 28.37 -13.82 4.45
CA LEU A 411 27.27 -14.71 4.82
C LEU A 411 27.04 -14.73 6.34
N GLU A 412 28.09 -14.94 7.13
CA GLU A 412 28.00 -14.95 8.59
C GLU A 412 27.56 -13.60 9.13
N ILE A 413 28.04 -12.50 8.53
CA ILE A 413 27.63 -11.14 8.88
C ILE A 413 26.14 -10.97 8.59
N THR A 414 25.68 -11.40 7.41
CA THR A 414 24.25 -11.32 7.07
C THR A 414 23.38 -12.09 8.05
N SER A 415 23.78 -13.32 8.41
CA SER A 415 23.10 -14.12 9.43
C SER A 415 23.07 -13.40 10.78
N ALA A 416 24.20 -12.86 11.24
CA ALA A 416 24.26 -12.08 12.48
C ALA A 416 23.32 -10.86 12.43
N LEU A 417 23.27 -10.13 11.31
CA LEU A 417 22.41 -8.96 11.13
C LEU A 417 20.92 -9.30 11.19
N VAL A 418 20.50 -10.43 10.59
CA VAL A 418 19.12 -10.92 10.71
C VAL A 418 18.79 -11.20 12.17
N TRP A 419 19.68 -11.89 12.88
CA TRP A 419 19.49 -12.22 14.29
C TRP A 419 19.40 -10.97 15.17
N MET A 420 20.26 -9.98 14.91
CA MET A 420 20.32 -8.74 15.66
C MET A 420 19.01 -7.95 15.64
N ALA A 421 18.28 -7.97 14.53
CA ALA A 421 17.03 -7.24 14.42
C ALA A 421 15.90 -7.86 15.24
N ASP A 422 15.90 -9.18 15.40
CA ASP A 422 14.98 -9.90 16.27
C ASP A 422 15.40 -9.80 17.75
N HIS A 423 16.68 -9.52 18.03
CA HIS A 423 17.26 -9.48 19.38
C HIS A 423 18.03 -8.18 19.67
N PRO A 424 17.41 -6.98 19.51
CA PRO A 424 18.14 -5.71 19.49
C PRO A 424 18.91 -5.40 20.78
N GLU A 425 18.45 -5.90 21.93
CA GLU A 425 19.12 -5.68 23.23
C GLU A 425 20.37 -6.56 23.38
N GLN A 426 20.31 -7.81 22.92
CA GLN A 426 21.44 -8.74 22.98
C GLN A 426 22.46 -8.43 21.88
N ALA A 427 21.98 -7.96 20.74
CA ALA A 427 22.77 -7.52 19.59
C ALA A 427 23.84 -6.49 19.95
N VAL A 428 23.51 -5.50 20.79
CA VAL A 428 24.46 -4.45 21.19
C VAL A 428 25.63 -5.04 21.99
N VAL A 429 25.35 -5.98 22.89
CA VAL A 429 26.37 -6.64 23.71
C VAL A 429 27.26 -7.54 22.87
N GLN A 430 26.65 -8.34 21.98
CA GLN A 430 27.37 -9.34 21.22
C GLN A 430 28.11 -8.78 20.00
N TYR A 431 27.50 -7.82 19.30
CA TYR A 431 27.98 -7.35 18.00
C TYR A 431 28.28 -5.86 17.95
N GLY A 432 28.10 -5.12 19.04
CA GLY A 432 28.26 -3.65 19.06
C GLY A 432 29.63 -3.17 18.58
N GLU A 433 30.70 -3.93 18.86
CA GLU A 433 32.05 -3.62 18.39
C GLU A 433 32.24 -3.86 16.89
N HIS A 434 31.49 -4.79 16.30
CA HIS A 434 31.55 -5.13 14.88
C HIS A 434 30.76 -4.17 13.99
N VAL A 435 29.71 -3.52 14.52
CA VAL A 435 28.81 -2.64 13.76
C VAL A 435 29.58 -1.59 12.95
N ALA A 436 30.60 -0.96 13.55
CA ALA A 436 31.40 0.04 12.84
C ALA A 436 32.13 -0.53 11.62
N ALA A 437 32.69 -1.73 11.75
CA ALA A 437 33.38 -2.41 10.65
C ALA A 437 32.40 -2.83 9.55
N TRP A 438 31.19 -3.29 9.90
CA TRP A 438 30.19 -3.66 8.91
C TRP A 438 29.58 -2.48 8.16
N LEU A 439 29.49 -1.31 8.81
CA LEU A 439 29.11 -0.06 8.14
C LEU A 439 30.18 0.45 7.17
N ASP A 440 31.43 0.01 7.32
CA ASP A 440 32.54 0.31 6.40
C ASP A 440 32.79 -0.86 5.41
N HIS A 441 31.96 -1.90 5.41
CA HIS A 441 32.14 -3.10 4.58
C HIS A 441 32.03 -2.75 3.09
N GLU A 442 32.81 -3.40 2.22
CA GLU A 442 32.84 -3.12 0.77
C GLU A 442 31.50 -3.39 0.08
N ASN A 443 30.80 -4.46 0.50
CA ASN A 443 29.48 -4.82 -0.02
C ASN A 443 28.39 -3.85 0.49
N PRO A 444 27.70 -3.10 -0.39
CA PRO A 444 26.67 -2.14 0.00
C PRO A 444 25.46 -2.78 0.70
N ILE A 445 25.16 -4.05 0.42
CA ILE A 445 24.08 -4.77 1.07
C ILE A 445 24.38 -4.97 2.56
N ILE A 446 25.62 -5.30 2.91
CA ILE A 446 26.03 -5.42 4.32
C ILE A 446 25.89 -4.09 5.05
N ARG A 447 26.33 -2.98 4.44
CA ARG A 447 26.16 -1.64 5.03
C ARG A 447 24.68 -1.32 5.25
N ALA A 448 23.83 -1.56 4.25
CA ALA A 448 22.40 -1.31 4.33
C ALA A 448 21.70 -2.20 5.37
N LEU A 449 21.98 -3.50 5.39
CA LEU A 449 21.43 -4.44 6.39
C LEU A 449 21.87 -4.07 7.80
N THR A 450 23.12 -3.61 7.97
CA THR A 450 23.63 -3.12 9.27
C THR A 450 22.80 -1.93 9.75
N LEU A 451 22.52 -0.96 8.88
CA LEU A 451 21.64 0.17 9.23
C LEU A 451 20.20 -0.28 9.54
N ALA A 452 19.67 -1.24 8.78
CA ALA A 452 18.31 -1.73 8.97
C ALA A 452 18.13 -2.43 10.32
N ALA A 453 19.08 -3.28 10.71
CA ALA A 453 19.07 -4.07 11.95
C ALA A 453 19.15 -3.22 13.24
N LEU A 454 19.68 -2.00 13.18
CA LEU A 454 19.77 -1.06 14.31
C LEU A 454 18.41 -0.35 14.56
N SER A 455 17.41 -1.11 14.98
CA SER A 455 15.99 -0.70 14.98
C SER A 455 15.57 0.33 16.04
N ARG A 456 16.30 0.47 17.15
CA ARG A 456 15.87 1.30 18.31
C ARG A 456 16.76 2.49 18.65
N SER A 457 18.09 2.35 18.54
CA SER A 457 19.04 3.44 18.76
C SER A 457 20.34 3.11 18.07
N LEU A 458 21.01 4.12 17.51
CA LEU A 458 22.31 3.95 16.87
C LEU A 458 23.41 3.98 17.94
N PRO A 459 24.22 2.91 18.08
CA PRO A 459 25.41 2.97 18.92
C PRO A 459 26.28 4.15 18.51
N GLY A 460 26.96 4.81 19.45
CA GLY A 460 27.69 6.06 19.18
C GLY A 460 28.69 5.98 18.02
N ALA A 461 29.29 4.80 17.79
CA ALA A 461 30.13 4.55 16.62
C ALA A 461 29.35 4.55 15.29
N ALA A 462 28.20 3.88 15.24
CA ALA A 462 27.30 3.87 14.09
C ALA A 462 26.74 5.27 13.80
N ALA A 463 26.37 6.00 14.86
CA ALA A 463 25.80 7.33 14.74
C ALA A 463 26.77 8.35 14.11
N ARG A 464 28.09 8.17 14.33
CA ARG A 464 29.16 8.96 13.66
C ARG A 464 29.33 8.60 12.19
N ARG A 465 29.12 7.34 11.81
CA ARG A 465 29.24 6.86 10.42
C ARG A 465 28.01 7.20 9.58
N LEU A 466 26.84 7.31 10.21
CA LEU A 466 25.58 7.56 9.51
C LEU A 466 25.61 8.81 8.61
N GLU A 467 26.31 9.88 9.02
CA GLU A 467 26.41 11.09 8.19
C GLU A 467 27.14 10.82 6.87
N ALA A 468 28.23 10.05 6.89
CA ALA A 468 28.95 9.66 5.68
C ALA A 468 28.09 8.75 4.78
N LEU A 469 27.28 7.87 5.38
CA LEU A 469 26.42 6.93 4.65
C LEU A 469 25.22 7.62 3.96
N LEU A 470 24.85 8.84 4.34
CA LEU A 470 23.90 9.66 3.59
C LEU A 470 24.45 10.08 2.22
N ASP A 471 25.78 10.10 2.09
CA ASP A 471 26.50 10.42 0.86
C ASP A 471 27.09 9.16 0.18
N ASP A 472 26.74 7.95 0.63
CA ASP A 472 27.21 6.67 0.04
C ASP A 472 26.87 6.59 -1.44
N ASP A 473 27.73 6.00 -2.27
CA ASP A 473 27.48 5.86 -3.72
C ASP A 473 26.28 4.93 -4.02
N SER A 474 25.98 3.99 -3.11
CA SER A 474 24.89 3.05 -3.24
C SER A 474 23.54 3.66 -2.81
N ALA A 475 22.56 3.65 -3.72
CA ALA A 475 21.22 4.16 -3.43
C ALA A 475 20.53 3.41 -2.28
N VAL A 476 20.72 2.08 -2.18
CA VAL A 476 20.12 1.29 -1.10
C VAL A 476 20.68 1.66 0.27
N VAL A 477 22.00 1.93 0.35
CA VAL A 477 22.63 2.39 1.59
C VAL A 477 22.10 3.76 1.97
N ARG A 478 22.07 4.72 1.03
CA ARG A 478 21.50 6.06 1.28
C ARG A 478 20.06 6.02 1.75
N ARG A 479 19.18 5.24 1.09
CA ARG A 479 17.77 5.09 1.51
C ARG A 479 17.66 4.53 2.92
N THR A 480 18.49 3.55 3.25
CA THR A 480 18.46 2.92 4.57
C THR A 480 19.02 3.86 5.64
N ALA A 481 20.04 4.66 5.30
CA ALA A 481 20.56 5.73 6.15
C ALA A 481 19.50 6.81 6.40
N LEU A 482 18.76 7.25 5.37
CA LEU A 482 17.64 8.18 5.50
C LEU A 482 16.54 7.64 6.42
N SER A 483 16.25 6.34 6.34
CA SER A 483 15.32 5.67 7.26
C SER A 483 15.85 5.64 8.70
N ALA A 484 17.15 5.34 8.89
CA ALA A 484 17.78 5.37 10.19
C ALA A 484 17.73 6.77 10.83
N VAL A 485 17.98 7.83 10.07
CA VAL A 485 17.85 9.23 10.53
C VAL A 485 16.41 9.55 10.93
N ARG A 486 15.40 9.03 10.24
CA ARG A 486 13.99 9.26 10.63
C ARG A 486 13.63 8.63 11.97
N ARG A 487 14.23 7.49 12.31
CA ARG A 487 14.01 6.83 13.61
C ARG A 487 14.67 7.60 14.75
N GLU A 488 15.81 8.24 14.48
CA GLU A 488 16.56 9.03 15.47
C GLU A 488 16.92 10.42 14.89
N PRO A 489 15.93 11.33 14.76
CA PRO A 489 16.13 12.63 14.14
C PRO A 489 17.06 13.50 14.98
N HIS A 490 18.11 14.02 14.35
CA HIS A 490 19.06 14.95 14.98
C HIS A 490 19.55 15.97 13.95
N ASP A 491 19.62 17.24 14.35
CA ASP A 491 20.02 18.37 13.51
C ASP A 491 21.35 18.20 12.77
N ARG A 492 22.31 17.44 13.33
CA ARG A 492 23.60 17.15 12.67
C ARG A 492 23.43 16.49 11.30
N TYR A 493 22.36 15.72 11.10
CA TYR A 493 22.10 15.03 9.84
C TYR A 493 21.44 15.91 8.79
N ARG A 494 20.95 17.11 9.15
CA ARG A 494 20.23 18.01 8.23
C ARG A 494 21.04 18.31 6.97
N GLY A 495 22.34 18.56 7.11
CA GLY A 495 23.25 18.79 5.98
C GLY A 495 23.34 17.61 5.03
N GLY A 496 23.58 16.40 5.56
CA GLY A 496 23.66 15.17 4.78
C GLY A 496 22.34 14.80 4.10
N VAL A 497 21.21 14.93 4.80
CA VAL A 497 19.88 14.67 4.23
C VAL A 497 19.58 15.62 3.07
N MET A 498 19.94 16.90 3.19
CA MET A 498 19.76 17.86 2.09
C MET A 498 20.69 17.60 0.89
N ARG A 499 21.89 17.05 1.11
CA ARG A 499 22.77 16.58 0.03
C ARG A 499 22.17 15.36 -0.67
N ALA A 500 21.72 14.37 0.09
CA ALA A 500 21.01 13.20 -0.45
C ALA A 500 19.76 13.62 -1.24
N TYR A 501 18.99 14.57 -0.71
CA TYR A 501 17.81 15.12 -1.38
C TYR A 501 18.15 15.80 -2.70
N ARG A 502 19.28 16.50 -2.82
CA ARG A 502 19.72 17.11 -4.09
C ARG A 502 20.20 16.08 -5.11
N ARG A 503 20.93 15.05 -4.64
CA ARG A 503 21.49 13.97 -5.46
C ARG A 503 20.46 12.92 -5.86
N ALA A 504 19.26 12.92 -5.30
CA ALA A 504 18.23 11.94 -5.62
C ALA A 504 17.88 11.98 -7.11
N GLU A 505 18.16 10.87 -7.80
CA GLU A 505 17.91 10.66 -9.23
C GLU A 505 16.56 9.98 -9.49
N THR A 506 16.09 9.16 -8.54
CA THR A 506 14.81 8.43 -8.63
C THR A 506 13.72 9.08 -7.78
N SER A 507 12.46 8.84 -8.15
CA SER A 507 11.31 9.30 -7.36
C SER A 507 11.32 8.75 -5.92
N ASP A 508 11.79 7.51 -5.75
CA ASP A 508 11.84 6.86 -4.44
C ASP A 508 12.91 7.46 -3.53
N ASP A 509 14.11 7.70 -4.08
CA ASP A 509 15.19 8.39 -3.34
C ASP A 509 14.75 9.79 -2.93
N LEU A 510 14.07 10.48 -3.84
CA LEU A 510 13.58 11.82 -3.64
C LEU A 510 12.53 11.89 -2.54
N GLU A 511 11.60 10.92 -2.51
CA GLU A 511 10.57 10.85 -1.49
C GLU A 511 11.13 10.42 -0.14
N ALA A 512 12.02 9.42 -0.10
CA ALA A 512 12.71 9.02 1.12
C ALA A 512 13.45 10.21 1.75
N ALA A 513 14.25 10.94 0.95
CA ALA A 513 15.00 12.10 1.42
C ALA A 513 14.08 13.25 1.85
N ARG A 514 12.95 13.47 1.15
CA ARG A 514 11.93 14.46 1.55
C ARG A 514 11.40 14.17 2.94
N VAL A 515 10.86 12.96 3.14
CA VAL A 515 10.19 12.59 4.37
C VAL A 515 11.18 12.69 5.54
N THR A 516 12.43 12.29 5.33
CA THR A 516 13.50 12.50 6.31
C THR A 516 13.81 13.98 6.57
N ALA A 517 13.90 14.81 5.53
CA ALA A 517 14.15 16.24 5.69
C ALA A 517 13.04 16.92 6.51
N VAL A 518 11.77 16.62 6.20
CA VAL A 518 10.62 17.13 6.95
C VAL A 518 10.65 16.66 8.41
N ALA A 519 11.01 15.40 8.66
CA ALA A 519 11.18 14.88 10.02
C ALA A 519 12.30 15.60 10.81
N LEU A 520 13.27 16.21 10.13
CA LEU A 520 14.31 17.07 10.71
C LEU A 520 13.92 18.55 10.75
N GLY A 521 12.64 18.89 10.53
CA GLY A 521 12.16 20.27 10.53
C GLY A 521 12.67 21.11 9.36
N VAL A 522 13.07 20.49 8.24
CA VAL A 522 13.33 21.24 7.00
C VAL A 522 12.00 21.75 6.45
N ASP A 523 11.96 23.06 6.23
CA ASP A 523 10.84 23.79 5.68
C ASP A 523 10.53 23.32 4.24
N HIS A 524 9.24 23.22 3.87
CA HIS A 524 8.84 22.75 2.55
C HIS A 524 9.36 23.69 1.44
N VAL A 525 9.53 24.97 1.72
CA VAL A 525 10.10 25.97 0.82
C VAL A 525 11.52 25.65 0.46
N ASP A 526 12.34 25.29 1.45
CA ASP A 526 13.73 24.97 1.20
C ASP A 526 13.84 23.74 0.28
N LEU A 527 12.93 22.77 0.42
CA LEU A 527 12.83 21.60 -0.47
C LEU A 527 12.36 21.97 -1.88
N LEU A 528 11.36 22.86 -2.00
CA LEU A 528 10.87 23.36 -3.29
C LEU A 528 11.91 24.20 -4.03
N LEU A 529 12.73 24.96 -3.31
CA LEU A 529 13.83 25.73 -3.89
C LEU A 529 14.92 24.81 -4.42
N VAL A 530 15.21 23.71 -3.73
CA VAL A 530 16.09 22.67 -4.27
C VAL A 530 15.49 22.05 -5.53
N ASP A 531 14.19 21.73 -5.53
CA ASP A 531 13.53 21.15 -6.71
C ASP A 531 13.56 22.11 -7.91
N ALA A 532 13.30 23.40 -7.68
CA ALA A 532 13.35 24.44 -8.70
C ALA A 532 14.77 24.63 -9.27
N GLY A 533 15.79 24.63 -8.40
CA GLY A 533 17.19 24.70 -8.83
C GLY A 533 17.62 23.47 -9.65
N ALA A 534 17.10 22.29 -9.32
CA ALA A 534 17.39 21.05 -10.03
C ALA A 534 16.68 20.93 -11.40
N LEU A 535 15.72 21.79 -11.74
CA LEU A 535 15.09 21.79 -13.07
C LEU A 535 16.07 22.13 -14.20
N ALA A 536 17.23 22.72 -13.89
CA ALA A 536 18.29 22.96 -14.87
C ALA A 536 19.02 21.67 -15.28
N ASP A 537 18.92 20.61 -14.48
CA ASP A 537 19.50 19.30 -14.77
C ASP A 537 18.51 18.43 -15.56
N ALA A 538 18.90 18.05 -16.77
CA ALA A 538 18.07 17.23 -17.66
C ALA A 538 17.73 15.85 -17.08
N GLY A 539 18.63 15.25 -16.27
CA GLY A 539 18.41 13.93 -15.67
C GLY A 539 17.39 13.97 -14.53
N ALA A 540 17.43 15.01 -13.71
CA ALA A 540 16.51 15.18 -12.57
C ALA A 540 15.15 15.79 -12.97
N TYR A 541 15.06 16.45 -14.14
CA TYR A 541 13.89 17.24 -14.55
C TYR A 541 12.54 16.51 -14.40
N PRO A 542 12.32 15.28 -14.91
CA PRO A 542 11.00 14.67 -14.90
C PRO A 542 10.43 14.47 -13.48
N ALA A 543 11.25 13.93 -12.56
CA ALA A 543 10.83 13.67 -11.19
C ALA A 543 10.60 14.97 -10.40
N ARG A 544 11.52 15.95 -10.55
CA ARG A 544 11.43 17.27 -9.89
C ARG A 544 10.24 18.08 -10.39
N TRP A 545 9.99 18.05 -11.69
CA TRP A 545 8.85 18.72 -12.30
C TRP A 545 7.51 18.16 -11.83
N GLN A 546 7.32 16.83 -11.92
CA GLN A 546 6.09 16.18 -11.46
C GLN A 546 5.78 16.53 -10.02
N ARG A 547 6.83 16.61 -9.19
CA ARG A 547 6.73 16.97 -7.80
C ARG A 547 6.39 18.43 -7.56
N LEU A 548 7.01 19.37 -8.27
CA LEU A 548 6.63 20.79 -8.22
C LEU A 548 5.17 20.98 -8.64
N VAL A 549 4.72 20.26 -9.69
CA VAL A 549 3.31 20.25 -10.12
C VAL A 549 2.40 19.67 -9.03
N ARG A 550 2.79 18.55 -8.40
CA ARG A 550 2.02 17.94 -7.30
C ARG A 550 1.95 18.85 -6.08
N ALA A 551 3.07 19.44 -5.67
CA ALA A 551 3.13 20.39 -4.57
C ALA A 551 2.24 21.59 -4.86
N THR A 552 2.31 22.14 -6.07
CA THR A 552 1.41 23.22 -6.54
C THR A 552 -0.05 22.80 -6.45
N ARG A 553 -0.41 21.62 -6.93
CA ARG A 553 -1.79 21.11 -6.82
C ARG A 553 -2.22 20.94 -5.38
N LEU A 554 -1.32 20.49 -4.49
CA LEU A 554 -1.62 20.38 -3.06
C LEU A 554 -1.81 21.76 -2.40
N PHE A 555 -1.01 22.76 -2.78
CA PHE A 555 -1.18 24.15 -2.28
C PHE A 555 -2.43 24.83 -2.82
N VAL A 556 -2.84 24.53 -4.06
CA VAL A 556 -3.97 25.19 -4.73
C VAL A 556 -5.30 24.47 -4.47
N ALA A 557 -5.29 23.15 -4.30
CA ALA A 557 -6.50 22.32 -4.25
C ALA A 557 -6.65 21.46 -2.99
N GLY A 558 -5.72 21.51 -2.04
CA GLY A 558 -5.69 20.62 -0.87
C GLY A 558 -6.04 21.29 0.47
N PRO A 559 -6.58 20.53 1.46
CA PRO A 559 -6.83 20.98 2.84
C PRO A 559 -5.64 20.75 3.78
N GLN A 560 -4.42 20.54 3.26
CA GLN A 560 -3.22 20.68 4.09
C GLN A 560 -3.21 22.12 4.60
N GLU A 561 -2.86 22.34 5.88
CA GLU A 561 -2.72 23.71 6.38
C GLU A 561 -1.83 24.48 5.40
N PRO A 562 -2.32 25.57 4.79
CA PRO A 562 -1.50 26.34 3.88
C PRO A 562 -0.24 26.71 4.66
N PRO A 563 0.95 26.68 4.02
CA PRO A 563 2.18 26.94 4.73
C PRO A 563 2.04 28.29 5.45
N PRO A 564 2.60 28.42 6.67
CA PRO A 564 2.43 29.60 7.48
C PRO A 564 2.75 30.89 6.68
N PRO A 565 2.12 32.04 7.00
CA PRO A 565 2.16 33.23 6.15
C PRO A 565 3.58 33.70 5.76
N ASN A 566 4.54 33.54 6.68
CA ASN A 566 5.96 33.81 6.44
C ASN A 566 6.57 32.90 5.36
N GLU A 567 6.20 31.62 5.38
CA GLU A 567 6.63 30.60 4.42
C GLU A 567 6.06 30.90 3.02
N ARG A 568 4.80 31.31 2.92
CA ARG A 568 4.18 31.81 1.67
C ARG A 568 4.91 33.02 1.09
N GLN A 569 5.27 34.00 1.92
CA GLN A 569 6.00 35.18 1.48
C GLN A 569 7.41 34.83 0.98
N ARG A 570 8.10 33.90 1.67
CA ARG A 570 9.42 33.41 1.23
C ARG A 570 9.34 32.70 -0.11
N LEU A 571 8.33 31.85 -0.33
CA LEU A 571 8.07 31.20 -1.63
C LEU A 571 7.85 32.22 -2.73
N ALA A 572 6.94 33.18 -2.52
CA ALA A 572 6.62 34.19 -3.50
C ALA A 572 7.85 35.00 -3.90
N ARG A 573 8.69 35.37 -2.92
CA ARG A 573 9.95 36.09 -3.14
C ARG A 573 10.97 35.25 -3.90
N ALA A 574 11.28 34.05 -3.41
CA ALA A 574 12.31 33.21 -4.03
C ALA A 574 11.92 32.78 -5.45
N TRP A 575 10.62 32.62 -5.71
CA TRP A 575 10.10 32.40 -7.06
C TRP A 575 10.23 33.63 -7.95
N SER A 576 9.94 34.82 -7.41
CA SER A 576 10.12 36.08 -8.14
C SER A 576 11.59 36.30 -8.53
N GLU A 577 12.51 35.99 -7.61
CA GLU A 577 13.96 36.06 -7.86
C GLU A 577 14.40 35.05 -8.93
N TYR A 578 13.91 33.80 -8.88
CA TYR A 578 14.16 32.79 -9.91
C TYR A 578 13.67 33.27 -11.29
N LEU A 579 12.45 33.81 -11.37
CA LEU A 579 11.89 34.30 -12.63
C LEU A 579 12.65 35.49 -13.20
N GLN A 580 13.14 36.38 -12.33
CA GLN A 580 13.98 37.49 -12.75
C GLN A 580 15.33 36.98 -13.28
N LEU A 581 15.96 36.04 -12.57
CA LEU A 581 17.26 35.48 -12.95
C LEU A 581 17.21 34.74 -14.29
N HIS A 582 16.10 34.04 -14.57
CA HIS A 582 15.94 33.25 -15.79
C HIS A 582 15.07 33.93 -16.86
N ARG A 583 14.71 35.21 -16.68
CA ARG A 583 13.81 35.97 -17.57
C ARG A 583 14.26 35.93 -19.03
N ASP A 584 15.54 36.14 -19.26
CA ASP A 584 16.13 36.19 -20.61
C ASP A 584 16.19 34.80 -21.26
N ASP A 585 16.48 33.76 -20.49
CA ASP A 585 16.47 32.38 -20.97
C ASP A 585 15.05 31.88 -21.29
N ILE A 586 14.07 32.33 -20.50
CA ILE A 586 12.64 32.11 -20.77
C ILE A 586 12.23 32.85 -22.05
N GLY A 587 12.66 34.11 -22.23
CA GLY A 587 12.33 34.95 -23.39
C GLY A 587 12.98 34.53 -24.71
N ARG A 588 14.26 34.11 -24.69
CA ARG A 588 15.04 33.80 -25.92
C ARG A 588 14.64 32.49 -26.61
N ARG A 589 14.03 31.54 -25.89
CA ARG A 589 13.72 30.19 -26.40
C ARG A 589 12.20 29.90 -26.49
N GLY A 590 11.37 30.93 -26.43
CA GLY A 590 9.90 30.87 -26.35
C GLY A 590 9.10 31.16 -27.63
N ARG A 591 9.64 30.93 -28.84
CA ARG A 591 8.87 31.13 -30.10
C ARG A 591 8.14 29.87 -30.56
N GLY A 592 7.20 29.40 -29.74
CA GLY A 592 6.30 28.30 -30.09
C GLY A 592 5.07 28.31 -29.19
N SER A 593 4.13 29.21 -29.48
CA SER A 593 2.85 29.29 -28.77
C SER A 593 1.94 28.10 -29.12
N PRO A 594 1.25 27.50 -28.13
CA PRO A 594 0.30 26.43 -28.35
C PRO A 594 -1.02 26.95 -28.93
N SER A 595 -1.81 26.07 -29.56
CA SER A 595 -3.11 26.44 -30.11
C SER A 595 -4.17 26.60 -28.99
N PRO A 596 -5.27 27.33 -29.22
CA PRO A 596 -6.36 27.50 -28.25
C PRO A 596 -6.98 26.19 -27.73
N GLU A 597 -6.91 25.10 -28.51
CA GLU A 597 -7.40 23.77 -28.11
C GLU A 597 -6.51 23.10 -27.06
N GLU A 598 -5.19 23.33 -27.08
CA GLU A 598 -4.25 22.76 -26.11
C GLU A 598 -4.34 23.45 -24.73
N LEU A 599 -4.73 24.72 -24.69
CA LEU A 599 -4.99 25.48 -23.47
C LEU A 599 -6.28 25.06 -22.76
N HIS A 600 -7.24 24.49 -23.50
CA HIS A 600 -8.52 24.03 -22.96
C HIS A 600 -8.40 22.75 -22.12
N ASN A 601 -7.30 22.00 -22.26
CA ASN A 601 -7.03 20.76 -21.50
C ASN A 601 -6.17 20.96 -20.24
N LEU A 602 -5.63 22.17 -20.02
CA LEU A 602 -4.79 22.52 -18.85
C LEU A 602 -5.48 23.46 -17.86
N THR A 603 -6.68 23.94 -18.18
CA THR A 603 -7.53 24.69 -17.27
C THR A 603 -8.32 23.70 -16.39
N PRO A 604 -8.27 23.81 -15.06
CA PRO A 604 -9.20 23.07 -14.22
C PRO A 604 -10.62 23.56 -14.53
N ARG A 605 -11.55 22.63 -14.79
CA ARG A 605 -12.99 22.91 -14.78
C ARG A 605 -13.49 23.07 -13.35
#